data_AF-A0AA51B5D6-F1
#
_entry.id   AF-A0AA51B5D6-F1
#
_cell.length_a   1.000
_cell.length_b   1.000
_cell.length_c   1.000
_cell.angle_alpha   90.00
_cell.angle_beta   90.00
_cell.angle_gamma   90.00
#
_symmetry.space_group_name_H-M   'P 1'
#
loop_
_entity.id
_entity.type
_entity.pdbx_description
1 polymer ?
#
loop_
_entity_poly.entity_id
_entity_poly.type
_entity_poly.pdbx_seq_one_letter_code
_entity_poly.pdbx_strand_id
1 'polypeptide(L)'
;MLHLKNLAKTVVPPLKNSIQNEGVNILRITPAAVNVCCRSYASHEIPDRLKDIPTSANPRFFDMVEYFFHRACQVIEDKLVEDIRSRVTIEEKKKKVAGILKLMQPCDHIIEIQFPLRRDSGDYEMILGYRAQHSSHRTPTKGG
;
A
#
# COMPACT_ATOMS: atom_id res chain seq x y z
N MET A 1 -17.48 -12.48 60.20
CA MET A 1 -16.35 -13.24 59.65
C MET A 1 -15.34 -12.23 59.10
N LEU A 2 -14.27 -12.04 59.86
CA LEU A 2 -13.07 -11.19 59.77
C LEU A 2 -13.02 -9.99 58.79
N HIS A 3 -13.04 -8.81 59.41
CA HIS A 3 -12.48 -7.52 59.00
C HIS A 3 -10.94 -7.56 59.03
N LEU A 4 -10.23 -6.99 58.05
CA LEU A 4 -8.81 -6.64 58.19
C LEU A 4 -8.45 -5.39 57.40
N LYS A 5 -7.62 -4.56 58.05
CA LYS A 5 -7.47 -3.11 57.92
C LYS A 5 -6.34 -2.73 56.95
N ASN A 6 -6.44 -1.51 56.41
CA ASN A 6 -5.34 -0.74 55.84
C ASN A 6 -4.13 -0.67 56.80
N LEU A 7 -2.92 -0.81 56.24
CA LEU A 7 -1.67 -0.35 56.85
C LEU A 7 -0.89 0.46 55.81
N ALA A 8 -0.42 1.62 56.25
CA ALA A 8 0.26 2.64 55.47
C ALA A 8 1.76 2.72 55.85
N LYS A 9 2.54 3.26 54.89
CA LYS A 9 3.83 4.00 54.99
C LYS A 9 5.12 3.25 55.38
N THR A 10 6.13 3.39 54.50
CA THR A 10 7.45 4.09 54.65
C THR A 10 8.22 3.89 53.33
N VAL A 11 8.75 4.88 52.58
CA VAL A 11 9.69 6.00 52.78
C VAL A 11 11.18 5.57 52.89
N VAL A 12 11.96 6.01 51.88
CA VAL A 12 13.40 6.38 51.79
C VAL A 12 14.28 5.58 50.77
N PRO A 13 15.06 6.26 49.88
CA PRO A 13 15.92 5.69 48.83
C PRO A 13 17.42 5.63 49.23
N PRO A 14 18.28 5.03 48.38
CA PRO A 14 19.65 5.55 48.14
C PRO A 14 20.06 5.46 46.65
N LEU A 15 21.09 6.09 46.09
CA LEU A 15 22.15 7.02 46.50
C LEU A 15 22.78 7.55 45.18
N LYS A 16 23.10 8.84 45.13
CA LYS A 16 24.03 9.40 44.13
C LYS A 16 25.44 8.96 44.46
N ASN A 17 26.28 8.73 43.46
CA ASN A 17 27.72 8.95 43.56
C ASN A 17 28.23 9.62 42.28
N SER A 18 28.69 10.85 42.47
CA SER A 18 29.50 11.64 41.56
C SER A 18 30.97 11.44 41.90
N ILE A 19 31.82 11.08 40.93
CA ILE A 19 33.25 11.39 40.95
C ILE A 19 33.64 11.93 39.58
N GLN A 20 34.25 13.11 39.64
CA GLN A 20 34.85 13.89 38.57
C GLN A 20 36.25 13.31 38.24
N ASN A 21 36.65 13.27 36.96
CA ASN A 21 37.81 14.02 36.46
C ASN A 21 38.11 13.74 34.98
N GLU A 22 38.10 14.83 34.20
CA GLU A 22 39.13 15.32 33.27
C GLU A 22 39.91 14.34 32.37
N GLY A 23 39.89 14.63 31.06
CA GLY A 23 41.08 14.44 30.21
C GLY A 23 40.87 13.89 28.79
N VAL A 24 41.05 14.79 27.82
CA VAL A 24 41.63 14.58 26.47
C VAL A 24 40.70 14.24 25.30
N ASN A 25 40.56 15.26 24.44
CA ASN A 25 40.10 15.22 23.05
C ASN A 25 40.75 14.11 22.21
N ILE A 26 39.92 13.24 21.62
CA ILE A 26 40.22 12.57 20.35
C ILE A 26 39.00 12.73 19.45
N LEU A 27 39.17 13.49 18.37
CA LEU A 27 38.25 13.58 17.23
C LEU A 27 37.86 12.16 16.80
N ARG A 28 36.59 11.79 17.02
CA ARG A 28 35.96 10.70 16.27
C ARG A 28 35.09 11.32 15.20
N ILE A 29 35.65 11.40 14.00
CA ILE A 29 34.89 11.58 12.76
C ILE A 29 34.05 10.30 12.61
N THR A 30 32.82 10.32 13.11
CA THR A 30 31.85 9.29 12.75
C THR A 30 31.39 9.60 11.33
N PRO A 31 31.48 8.66 10.38
CA PRO A 31 30.78 8.84 9.12
C PRO A 31 29.30 8.97 9.45
N ALA A 32 28.66 10.01 8.92
CA ALA A 32 27.22 10.08 8.89
C ALA A 32 26.74 8.83 8.16
N ALA A 33 26.33 7.81 8.92
CA ALA A 33 25.61 6.68 8.37
C ALA A 33 24.37 7.30 7.73
N VAL A 34 24.38 7.33 6.40
CA VAL A 34 23.19 7.59 5.61
C VAL A 34 22.17 6.59 6.13
N ASN A 35 21.21 7.08 6.89
CA ASN A 35 20.09 6.31 7.39
C ASN A 35 19.25 6.00 6.15
N VAL A 36 19.68 4.99 5.39
CA VAL A 36 18.83 4.33 4.40
C VAL A 36 17.75 3.71 5.27
N CYS A 37 16.68 4.48 5.49
CA CYS A 37 15.46 3.99 6.09
C CYS A 37 15.09 2.75 5.27
N CYS A 38 15.29 1.58 5.87
CA CYS A 38 14.77 0.33 5.37
C CYS A 38 13.26 0.56 5.32
N ARG A 39 12.73 0.92 4.15
CA ARG A 39 11.29 1.05 3.97
C ARG A 39 10.73 -0.33 4.24
N SER A 40 10.13 -0.51 5.42
CA SER A 40 9.27 -1.64 5.71
C SER A 40 8.14 -1.53 4.69
N TYR A 41 8.15 -2.36 3.66
CA TYR A 41 7.04 -2.44 2.74
C TYR A 41 5.86 -3.05 3.50
N ALA A 42 4.66 -2.54 3.23
CA ALA A 42 3.45 -3.09 3.80
C ALA A 42 3.30 -4.58 3.43
N SER A 43 2.46 -5.31 4.16
CA SER A 43 2.23 -6.76 3.99
C SER A 43 1.61 -7.17 2.65
N HIS A 44 1.38 -6.24 1.72
CA HIS A 44 0.82 -6.54 0.41
C HIS A 44 1.76 -7.40 -0.44
N GLU A 45 1.30 -8.61 -0.76
CA GLU A 45 2.04 -9.54 -1.61
C GLU A 45 1.61 -9.42 -3.07
N ILE A 46 2.60 -9.44 -3.98
CA ILE A 46 2.35 -9.49 -5.43
C ILE A 46 1.98 -10.93 -5.79
N PRO A 47 0.85 -11.17 -6.50
CA PRO A 47 0.47 -12.50 -6.96
C PRO A 47 1.59 -13.19 -7.75
N ASP A 48 1.73 -14.51 -7.58
CA ASP A 48 2.80 -15.30 -8.22
C ASP A 48 2.83 -15.17 -9.75
N ARG A 49 1.65 -15.04 -10.36
CA ARG A 49 1.46 -14.82 -11.81
C ARG A 49 2.15 -13.56 -12.34
N LEU A 50 2.43 -12.59 -11.48
CA LEU A 50 2.93 -11.26 -11.89
C LEU A 50 4.41 -11.06 -11.53
N LYS A 51 5.09 -12.04 -10.93
CA LYS A 51 6.48 -11.91 -10.45
C LYS A 51 7.51 -11.86 -11.58
N ASP A 52 7.19 -12.46 -12.72
CA ASP A 52 8.01 -12.56 -13.92
C ASP A 52 7.90 -11.34 -14.86
N ILE A 53 6.83 -10.54 -14.70
CA ILE A 53 6.57 -9.31 -15.45
C ILE A 53 7.75 -8.35 -15.57
N PRO A 54 8.52 -8.00 -14.51
CA PRO A 54 9.62 -7.05 -14.63
C PRO A 54 10.79 -7.54 -15.50
N THR A 55 10.92 -8.86 -15.70
CA THR A 55 12.00 -9.46 -16.48
C THR A 55 11.53 -9.83 -17.89
N SER A 56 10.22 -10.03 -18.08
CA SER A 56 9.64 -10.40 -19.36
C SER A 56 9.79 -9.29 -20.40
N ALA A 57 10.23 -9.65 -21.61
CA ALA A 57 10.39 -8.70 -22.71
C ALA A 57 9.06 -8.23 -23.31
N ASN A 58 8.00 -9.03 -23.22
CA ASN A 58 6.69 -8.71 -23.77
C ASN A 58 5.54 -9.34 -22.93
N PRO A 59 5.29 -8.85 -21.72
CA PRO A 59 4.18 -9.31 -20.89
C PRO A 59 2.83 -8.87 -21.47
N ARG A 60 1.74 -9.54 -21.07
CA ARG A 60 0.39 -9.07 -21.38
C ARG A 60 0.20 -7.67 -20.81
N PHE A 61 -0.38 -6.77 -21.60
CA PHE A 61 -0.50 -5.36 -21.21
C PHE A 61 -1.26 -5.17 -19.90
N PHE A 62 -2.37 -5.88 -19.71
CA PHE A 62 -3.14 -5.82 -18.47
C PHE A 62 -2.31 -6.28 -17.26
N ASP A 63 -1.61 -7.40 -17.38
CA ASP A 63 -0.77 -7.98 -16.33
C ASP A 63 0.39 -7.06 -15.94
N MET A 64 0.96 -6.35 -16.92
CA MET A 64 1.99 -5.34 -16.69
C MET A 64 1.47 -4.17 -15.84
N VAL A 65 0.30 -3.64 -16.16
CA VAL A 65 -0.33 -2.54 -15.40
C VAL A 65 -0.73 -3.02 -13.99
N GLU A 66 -1.23 -4.25 -13.88
CA GLU A 66 -1.59 -4.87 -12.60
C GLU A 66 -0.37 -5.06 -11.69
N TYR A 67 0.78 -5.44 -12.24
CA TYR A 67 2.04 -5.49 -11.50
C TYR A 67 2.41 -4.12 -10.90
N PHE A 68 2.33 -3.05 -11.70
CA PHE A 68 2.62 -1.70 -11.20
C PHE A 68 1.63 -1.25 -10.12
N PHE A 69 0.37 -1.63 -10.22
CA PHE A 69 -0.63 -1.41 -9.18
C PHE A 69 -0.24 -2.08 -7.86
N HIS A 70 0.13 -3.37 -7.88
CA HIS A 70 0.56 -4.08 -6.67
C HIS A 70 1.87 -3.53 -6.10
N ARG A 71 2.81 -3.12 -6.97
CA ARG A 71 4.04 -2.46 -6.53
C ARG A 71 3.75 -1.13 -5.82
N ALA A 72 2.76 -0.37 -6.29
CA ALA A 72 2.32 0.84 -5.62
C ALA A 72 1.63 0.56 -4.27
N CYS A 73 0.81 -0.50 -4.18
CA CYS A 73 0.16 -0.93 -2.94
C CYS A 73 1.18 -1.17 -1.82
N GLN A 74 2.28 -1.87 -2.11
CA GLN A 74 3.38 -2.13 -1.18
C GLN A 74 3.99 -0.85 -0.55
N VAL A 75 3.96 0.27 -1.28
CA VAL A 75 4.55 1.54 -0.84
C VAL A 75 3.56 2.40 -0.07
N ILE A 76 2.29 2.40 -0.46
CA ILE A 76 1.30 3.37 0.04
C ILE A 76 0.39 2.82 1.14
N GLU A 77 0.26 1.50 1.29
CA GLU A 77 -0.72 0.89 2.20
C GLU A 77 -0.58 1.35 3.65
N ASP A 78 0.64 1.41 4.19
CA ASP A 78 0.87 1.87 5.58
C ASP A 78 0.40 3.31 5.79
N LYS A 79 0.64 4.18 4.81
CA LYS A 79 0.19 5.57 4.84
C LYS A 79 -1.33 5.67 4.74
N LEU A 80 -1.97 4.84 3.90
CA LEU A 80 -3.43 4.81 3.80
C LEU A 80 -4.07 4.38 5.13
N VAL A 81 -3.47 3.45 5.85
CA VAL A 81 -3.96 3.00 7.17
C VAL A 81 -3.85 4.13 8.20
N GLU A 82 -2.77 4.90 8.18
CA GLU A 82 -2.57 6.09 9.02
C GLU A 82 -3.61 7.19 8.72
N ASP A 83 -3.84 7.48 7.44
CA ASP A 83 -4.71 8.57 6.97
C ASP A 83 -6.21 8.32 7.21
N ILE A 84 -6.64 7.06 7.46
CA ILE A 84 -8.04 6.77 7.77
C ILE A 84 -8.42 7.32 9.15
N ARG A 85 -9.17 8.42 9.11
CA ARG A 85 -9.87 9.05 10.23
C ARG A 85 -11.07 8.20 10.69
N SER A 86 -10.80 7.15 11.45
CA SER A 86 -11.83 6.32 12.08
C SER A 86 -11.36 5.83 13.46
N ARG A 87 -12.31 5.62 14.36
CA ARG A 87 -12.07 5.13 15.74
C ARG A 87 -11.95 3.60 15.83
N VAL A 88 -11.91 2.91 14.69
CA VAL A 88 -11.78 1.45 14.63
C VAL A 88 -10.35 1.01 14.94
N THR A 89 -10.21 -0.28 15.24
CA THR A 89 -8.90 -0.90 15.49
C THR A 89 -8.01 -0.83 14.24
N ILE A 90 -6.69 -0.85 14.43
CA ILE A 90 -5.72 -0.77 13.32
C ILE A 90 -5.90 -1.94 12.34
N GLU A 91 -6.25 -3.12 12.85
CA GLU A 91 -6.50 -4.31 12.02
C GLU A 91 -7.71 -4.14 11.11
N GLU A 92 -8.80 -3.55 11.61
CA GLU A 92 -9.98 -3.23 10.80
C GLU A 92 -9.68 -2.19 9.74
N LYS A 93 -8.83 -1.19 10.05
CA LYS A 93 -8.36 -0.22 9.05
C LYS A 93 -7.58 -0.91 7.93
N LYS A 94 -6.65 -1.82 8.26
CA LYS A 94 -5.91 -2.61 7.27
C LYS A 94 -6.84 -3.42 6.37
N LYS A 95 -7.79 -4.15 6.96
CA LYS A 95 -8.80 -4.91 6.20
C LYS A 95 -9.63 -4.02 5.27
N LYS A 96 -10.01 -2.82 5.74
CA LYS A 96 -10.75 -1.85 4.94
C LYS A 96 -9.93 -1.32 3.77
N VAL A 97 -8.67 -0.94 3.98
CA VAL A 97 -7.76 -0.49 2.91
C VAL A 97 -7.57 -1.59 1.87
N ALA A 98 -7.26 -2.82 2.31
CA ALA A 98 -7.10 -3.96 1.42
C ALA A 98 -8.37 -4.24 0.59
N GLY A 99 -9.55 -4.12 1.20
CA GLY A 99 -10.83 -4.25 0.50
C GLY A 99 -11.05 -3.19 -0.59
N ILE A 100 -10.71 -1.93 -0.29
CA ILE A 100 -10.82 -0.82 -1.26
C ILE A 100 -9.82 -1.01 -2.42
N LEU A 101 -8.57 -1.36 -2.13
CA LEU A 101 -7.57 -1.62 -3.17
C LEU A 101 -8.02 -2.77 -4.09
N LYS A 102 -8.59 -3.84 -3.52
CA LYS A 102 -9.14 -4.95 -4.30
C LYS A 102 -10.34 -4.56 -5.16
N LEU A 103 -11.16 -3.63 -4.68
CA LEU A 103 -12.27 -3.07 -5.47
C LEU A 103 -11.77 -2.22 -6.65
N MET A 104 -10.68 -1.48 -6.47
CA MET A 104 -10.10 -0.61 -7.51
C MET A 104 -9.35 -1.37 -8.61
N GLN A 105 -9.02 -2.64 -8.40
CA GLN A 105 -8.16 -3.42 -9.29
C GLN A 105 -8.84 -3.81 -10.63
N PRO A 106 -10.04 -4.44 -10.67
CA PRO A 106 -10.67 -4.84 -11.93
C PRO A 106 -11.35 -3.66 -12.64
N CYS A 107 -11.68 -3.84 -13.93
CA CYS A 107 -12.54 -2.90 -14.64
C CYS A 107 -14.02 -3.09 -14.26
N ASP A 108 -14.73 -2.00 -13.99
CA ASP A 108 -16.17 -2.01 -13.68
C ASP A 108 -17.01 -2.59 -14.84
N HIS A 109 -16.74 -2.14 -16.07
CA HIS A 109 -17.52 -2.52 -17.25
C HIS A 109 -16.64 -2.77 -18.46
N ILE A 110 -16.92 -3.84 -19.20
CA ILE A 110 -16.30 -4.16 -20.48
C ILE A 110 -17.41 -4.50 -21.46
N ILE A 111 -17.44 -3.81 -22.59
CA ILE A 111 -18.41 -4.06 -23.66
C ILE A 111 -17.66 -4.50 -24.90
N GLU A 112 -18.06 -5.65 -25.43
CA GLU A 112 -17.71 -6.12 -26.77
C GLU A 112 -18.92 -5.89 -27.68
N ILE A 113 -18.70 -5.25 -28.83
CA ILE A 113 -19.74 -4.96 -29.81
C ILE A 113 -19.30 -5.49 -31.16
N GLN A 114 -20.16 -6.27 -31.81
CA GLN A 114 -19.99 -6.69 -33.19
C GLN A 114 -21.15 -6.17 -34.02
N PHE A 115 -20.85 -5.38 -35.06
CA PHE A 115 -21.88 -4.78 -35.91
C PHE A 115 -21.47 -4.84 -37.40
N PRO A 116 -22.45 -5.05 -38.31
CA PRO A 116 -22.19 -5.02 -39.74
C PRO A 116 -22.01 -3.58 -40.24
N LEU A 117 -21.01 -3.35 -41.08
CA LEU A 117 -20.79 -2.12 -41.83
C LEU A 117 -20.84 -2.42 -43.33
N ARG A 118 -21.64 -1.66 -44.08
CA ARG A 118 -21.58 -1.68 -45.54
C ARG A 118 -20.44 -0.78 -46.01
N ARG A 119 -19.48 -1.34 -46.75
CA ARG A 119 -18.35 -0.62 -47.35
C ARG A 119 -18.78 0.12 -48.62
N ASP A 120 -17.93 1.03 -49.08
CA ASP A 120 -18.15 1.79 -50.32
C ASP A 120 -18.21 0.88 -51.57
N SER A 121 -17.58 -0.30 -51.52
CA SER A 121 -17.68 -1.34 -52.56
C SER A 121 -19.08 -1.97 -52.66
N GLY A 122 -19.91 -1.81 -51.63
CA GLY A 122 -21.21 -2.45 -51.49
C GLY A 122 -21.22 -3.71 -50.62
N ASP A 123 -20.05 -4.24 -50.26
CA ASP A 123 -19.91 -5.44 -49.41
C ASP A 123 -20.23 -5.15 -47.94
N TYR A 124 -20.73 -6.16 -47.21
CA TYR A 124 -20.92 -6.09 -45.76
C TYR A 124 -19.74 -6.72 -45.03
N GLU A 125 -19.19 -5.99 -44.07
CA GLU A 125 -18.11 -6.44 -43.20
C GLU A 125 -18.55 -6.37 -41.73
N MET A 126 -18.26 -7.42 -40.96
CA MET A 126 -18.51 -7.41 -39.52
C MET A 126 -17.34 -6.73 -38.80
N ILE A 127 -17.60 -5.61 -38.13
CA ILE A 127 -16.61 -4.90 -37.31
C ILE A 127 -16.78 -5.29 -35.85
N LEU A 128 -15.66 -5.67 -35.22
CA LEU A 128 -15.53 -5.96 -33.80
C LEU A 128 -14.92 -4.75 -33.09
N GLY A 129 -15.56 -4.28 -32.03
CA GLY A 129 -15.12 -3.17 -31.20
C GLY A 129 -15.18 -3.50 -29.71
N TYR A 130 -14.30 -2.87 -28.93
CA TYR A 130 -14.21 -3.04 -27.48
C TYR A 130 -14.21 -1.68 -26.79
N ARG A 131 -14.89 -1.58 -25.64
CA ARG A 131 -14.77 -0.44 -24.71
C ARG A 131 -14.74 -0.94 -23.27
N ALA A 132 -13.65 -0.65 -22.57
CA ALA A 132 -13.52 -0.91 -21.15
C ALA A 132 -13.62 0.40 -20.36
N GLN A 133 -14.47 0.43 -19.33
CA GLN A 133 -14.53 1.48 -18.34
C GLN A 133 -13.93 0.93 -17.05
N HIS A 134 -12.74 1.41 -16.69
CA HIS A 134 -12.01 0.88 -15.54
C HIS A 134 -12.67 1.25 -14.21
N SER A 135 -13.05 2.52 -14.03
CA SER A 135 -13.61 3.00 -12.78
C SER A 135 -14.68 4.07 -13.01
N SER A 136 -15.77 3.94 -12.25
CA SER A 136 -16.91 4.85 -12.22
C SER A 136 -16.93 5.79 -10.99
N HIS A 137 -15.83 5.83 -10.21
CA HIS A 137 -15.74 6.70 -9.03
C HIS A 137 -15.87 8.20 -9.33
N ARG A 138 -15.64 8.59 -10.60
CA ARG A 138 -15.92 9.93 -11.15
C ARG A 138 -16.64 9.78 -12.49
N THR A 139 -17.67 10.59 -12.70
CA THR A 139 -18.47 10.61 -13.93
C THR A 139 -18.32 11.96 -14.64
N PRO A 140 -18.26 12.01 -15.99
CA PRO A 140 -18.23 10.87 -16.91
C PRO A 140 -16.85 10.17 -16.97
N THR A 141 -16.83 8.89 -17.36
CA THR A 141 -15.58 8.16 -17.61
C THR A 141 -14.81 8.80 -18.78
N LYS A 142 -13.48 8.90 -18.66
CA LYS A 142 -12.60 9.44 -19.69
C LYS A 142 -11.70 8.36 -20.28
N GLY A 143 -11.55 8.39 -21.60
CA GLY A 143 -10.79 7.43 -22.40
C GLY A 143 -11.06 7.71 -23.88
N GLY A 144 -10.18 7.21 -24.75
CA GLY A 144 -10.36 7.27 -26.20
C GLY A 144 -11.54 6.46 -26.71
#